data_AF-A0A968C097-F1
#
_entry.id   AF-A0A968C097-F1
#
_cell.length_a   1.000
_cell.length_b   1.000
_cell.length_c   1.000
_cell.angle_alpha   90.00
_cell.angle_beta   90.00
_cell.angle_gamma   90.00
#
_symmetry.space_group_name_H-M   'P 1'
#
loop_
_entity.id
_entity.type
_entity.pdbx_description
1 polymer ?
#
loop_
_entity_poly.entity_id
_entity_poly.type
_entity_poly.pdbx_seq_one_letter_code
_entity_poly.pdbx_strand_id
1 'polypeptide(L)'
;HPIYKLSTLAEFGLRADDTLTGSAAGMSDIVNAIMSHQSNEGAFQTVVNIPERFGGTGQDAWSWMACDAPTLLYSLLALGLENDPRLHSAADHLAHLVHENGWRCAAAPELGRFKGPGRNEDPCPIANVYALRALVQIPELAESPPVRAGAEMLLGHWERQGERKLYLFGIGTDFRKLKFPFVWYNILHVVEALSTCPFVHADRRFLEMVRVITDQADDKGRYMASSMYRAWKGWSFADKKNPSPWLTFLVLRIQKRIQQ
;
A
#
# COMPACT_ATOMS: atom_id res chain seq x y z
N HIS A 1 -1.08 13.58 3.17
CA HIS A 1 -2.15 13.39 2.18
C HIS A 1 -3.33 12.65 2.83
N PRO A 2 -4.60 13.05 2.61
CA PRO A 2 -5.79 12.42 3.21
C PRO A 2 -5.96 10.92 2.93
N ILE A 3 -5.50 10.41 1.78
CA ILE A 3 -5.59 8.97 1.42
C ILE A 3 -5.00 8.05 2.48
N TYR A 4 -3.95 8.49 3.17
CA TYR A 4 -3.30 7.71 4.21
C TYR A 4 -4.08 7.71 5.52
N LYS A 5 -4.92 8.73 5.76
CA LYS A 5 -5.88 8.68 6.86
C LYS A 5 -6.99 7.68 6.55
N LEU A 6 -7.54 7.73 5.34
CA LEU A 6 -8.58 6.79 4.89
C LEU A 6 -8.12 5.34 4.97
N SER A 7 -6.98 5.01 4.35
CA SER A 7 -6.43 3.65 4.40
C SER A 7 -6.10 3.19 5.82
N THR A 8 -5.72 4.10 6.72
CA THR A 8 -5.54 3.78 8.15
C THR A 8 -6.87 3.49 8.85
N LEU A 9 -7.93 4.23 8.53
CA LEU A 9 -9.28 3.93 9.04
C LEU A 9 -9.76 2.56 8.54
N ALA A 10 -9.49 2.23 7.28
CA ALA A 10 -9.73 0.89 6.75
C ALA A 10 -8.93 -0.19 7.50
N GLU A 11 -7.67 0.06 7.87
CA GLU A 11 -6.89 -0.87 8.73
C GLU A 11 -7.52 -1.09 10.11
N PHE A 12 -8.16 -0.06 10.66
CA PHE A 12 -8.88 -0.16 11.94
C PHE A 12 -10.21 -0.90 11.82
N GLY A 13 -10.64 -1.23 10.60
CA GLY A 13 -11.85 -1.99 10.35
C GLY A 13 -13.12 -1.15 10.27
N LEU A 14 -13.01 0.16 10.01
CA LEU A 14 -14.19 0.98 9.73
C LEU A 14 -14.91 0.47 8.48
N ARG A 15 -16.22 0.72 8.41
CA ARG A 15 -17.12 0.40 7.31
C ARG A 15 -17.65 1.66 6.63
N ALA A 16 -18.13 1.51 5.40
CA ALA A 16 -18.65 2.62 4.60
C ALA A 16 -19.84 3.35 5.25
N ASP A 17 -20.63 2.66 6.09
CA ASP A 17 -21.82 3.16 6.79
C ASP A 17 -21.56 3.58 8.25
N ASP A 18 -20.31 3.51 8.72
CA ASP A 18 -19.98 3.90 10.08
C ASP A 18 -20.18 5.42 10.31
N THR A 19 -20.87 5.73 11.40
CA THR A 19 -21.01 7.11 11.91
C THR A 19 -19.78 7.53 12.71
N LEU A 20 -19.31 8.76 12.52
CA LEU A 20 -18.16 9.30 13.24
C LEU A 20 -18.62 10.16 14.42
N THR A 21 -18.34 9.73 15.65
CA THR A 21 -18.69 10.50 16.85
C THR A 21 -18.04 11.89 16.83
N GLY A 22 -18.84 12.93 17.04
CA GLY A 22 -18.37 14.32 17.06
C GLY A 22 -18.22 14.96 15.67
N SER A 23 -18.71 14.32 14.61
CA SER A 23 -18.77 14.86 13.25
C SER A 23 -20.21 14.79 12.73
N ALA A 24 -20.64 15.84 12.02
CA ALA A 24 -21.90 15.80 11.27
C ALA A 24 -21.80 14.95 10.00
N ALA A 25 -20.58 14.72 9.50
CA ALA A 25 -20.27 13.87 8.37
C ALA A 25 -19.82 12.47 8.82
N GLY A 26 -20.27 11.43 8.12
CA GLY A 26 -19.91 10.02 8.36
C GLY A 26 -18.94 9.47 7.32
N MET A 27 -18.64 8.17 7.40
CA MET A 27 -17.83 7.49 6.39
C MET A 27 -18.48 7.52 5.00
N SER A 28 -19.82 7.52 4.93
CA SER A 28 -20.58 7.61 3.69
C SER A 28 -20.28 8.87 2.88
N ASP A 29 -20.06 10.01 3.54
CA ASP A 29 -19.75 11.27 2.87
C ASP A 29 -18.35 11.22 2.23
N ILE A 30 -17.40 10.61 2.93
CA ILE A 30 -16.03 10.40 2.43
C ILE A 30 -16.05 9.44 1.24
N VAL A 31 -16.79 8.33 1.35
CA VAL A 31 -16.96 7.37 0.26
C VAL A 31 -17.58 8.06 -0.95
N ASN A 32 -18.67 8.80 -0.79
CA ASN A 32 -19.33 9.50 -1.89
C ASN A 32 -18.39 10.50 -2.58
N ALA A 33 -17.59 11.25 -1.82
CA ALA A 33 -16.60 12.17 -2.36
C ALA A 33 -15.49 11.48 -3.16
N ILE A 34 -15.09 10.26 -2.80
CA ILE A 34 -14.10 9.49 -3.57
C ILE A 34 -14.76 8.91 -4.84
N MET A 35 -15.96 8.35 -4.68
CA MET A 35 -16.69 7.69 -5.74
C MET A 35 -17.20 8.66 -6.83
N SER A 36 -17.21 9.97 -6.56
CA SER A 36 -17.47 11.02 -7.56
C SER A 36 -16.26 11.35 -8.45
N HIS A 37 -15.08 10.79 -8.14
CA HIS A 37 -13.82 11.06 -8.86
C HIS A 37 -13.17 9.76 -9.33
N GLN A 38 -13.68 9.26 -10.46
CA GLN A 38 -13.14 8.09 -11.15
C GLN A 38 -12.85 8.46 -12.61
N SER A 39 -11.69 8.03 -13.10
CA SER A 39 -11.27 8.29 -14.48
C SER A 39 -11.99 7.38 -15.47
N ASN A 40 -11.92 7.71 -16.77
CA ASN A 40 -12.52 6.90 -17.83
C ASN A 40 -11.89 5.50 -17.92
N GLU A 41 -10.63 5.36 -17.54
CA GLU A 41 -9.94 4.07 -17.49
C GLU A 41 -10.39 3.21 -16.29
N GLY A 42 -11.07 3.81 -15.31
CA GLY A 42 -11.59 3.13 -14.12
C GLY A 42 -10.82 3.45 -12.83
N ALA A 43 -9.68 4.16 -12.87
CA ALA A 43 -8.92 4.47 -11.67
C ALA A 43 -9.59 5.55 -10.82
N PHE A 44 -9.63 5.37 -9.49
CA PHE A 44 -10.01 6.45 -8.58
C PHE A 44 -8.94 7.55 -8.55
N GLN A 45 -9.40 8.79 -8.56
CA GLN A 45 -8.55 9.96 -8.69
C GLN A 45 -8.29 10.62 -7.32
N THR A 46 -7.13 11.26 -7.21
CA THR A 46 -6.78 12.19 -6.14
C THR A 46 -6.55 13.57 -6.73
N VAL A 47 -6.61 14.60 -5.88
CA VAL A 47 -6.10 15.91 -6.26
C VAL A 47 -4.58 15.85 -6.24
N VAL A 48 -3.98 16.06 -7.41
CA VAL A 48 -2.53 16.13 -7.58
C VAL A 48 -2.14 17.56 -7.91
N ASN A 49 -0.99 17.98 -7.38
CA ASN A 49 -0.33 19.22 -7.78
C ASN A 49 1.12 18.89 -8.10
N ILE A 50 1.44 18.87 -9.39
CA ILE A 50 2.76 18.49 -9.90
C ILE A 50 3.43 19.77 -10.41
N PRO A 51 4.51 20.24 -9.76
CA PRO A 51 5.25 21.41 -10.22
C PRO A 51 5.72 21.28 -11.68
N GLU A 52 5.75 22.39 -12.42
CA GLU A 52 6.17 22.43 -13.83
C GLU A 52 7.55 21.77 -14.07
N ARG A 53 8.49 21.95 -13.14
CA ARG A 53 9.83 21.33 -13.20
C ARG A 53 9.82 19.80 -13.23
N PHE A 54 8.70 19.16 -12.83
CA PHE A 54 8.50 17.71 -12.86
C PHE A 54 7.52 17.29 -13.98
N GLY A 55 7.21 18.19 -14.91
CA GLY A 55 6.36 17.94 -16.07
C GLY A 55 4.86 18.15 -15.84
N GLY A 56 4.45 18.73 -14.71
CA GLY A 56 3.05 19.08 -14.44
C GLY A 56 2.70 20.53 -14.75
N THR A 57 1.54 20.98 -14.28
CA THR A 57 1.01 22.35 -14.48
C THR A 57 1.24 23.28 -13.28
N GLY A 58 1.70 22.76 -12.14
CA GLY A 58 1.76 23.50 -10.87
C GLY A 58 0.41 23.86 -10.27
N GLN A 59 -0.69 23.36 -10.83
CA GLN A 59 -2.06 23.59 -10.37
C GLN A 59 -2.68 22.29 -9.86
N ASP A 60 -3.69 22.43 -9.01
CA ASP A 60 -4.49 21.30 -8.53
C ASP A 60 -5.31 20.72 -9.68
N ALA A 61 -5.23 19.41 -9.88
CA ALA A 61 -6.02 18.69 -10.87
C ALA A 61 -6.44 17.32 -10.32
N TRP A 62 -7.62 16.86 -10.71
CA TRP A 62 -8.02 15.48 -10.48
C TRP A 62 -7.30 14.57 -11.46
N SER A 63 -6.60 13.57 -10.94
CA SER A 63 -5.87 12.59 -11.74
C SER A 63 -5.63 11.32 -10.93
N TRP A 64 -5.18 10.26 -11.58
CA TRP A 64 -4.70 9.06 -10.90
C TRP A 64 -3.18 8.87 -11.07
N MET A 65 -2.57 8.23 -10.07
CA MET A 65 -1.18 7.78 -10.09
C MET A 65 -1.10 6.38 -9.47
N ALA A 66 -0.17 5.55 -9.94
CA ALA A 66 0.01 4.18 -9.45
C ALA A 66 0.40 4.08 -7.95
N CYS A 67 0.78 5.20 -7.32
CA CYS A 67 1.02 5.28 -5.87
C CYS A 67 -0.22 5.67 -5.05
N ASP A 68 -1.28 6.17 -5.69
CA ASP A 68 -2.45 6.73 -5.03
C ASP A 68 -3.70 5.88 -5.30
N ALA A 69 -3.99 5.62 -6.58
CA ALA A 69 -5.22 4.94 -7.00
C ALA A 69 -5.39 3.53 -6.37
N PRO A 70 -4.35 2.68 -6.27
CA PRO A 70 -4.51 1.39 -5.61
C PRO A 70 -4.77 1.52 -4.12
N THR A 71 -4.27 2.58 -3.46
CA THR A 71 -4.56 2.85 -2.04
C THR A 71 -6.03 3.21 -1.83
N LEU A 72 -6.62 3.98 -2.76
CA LEU A 72 -8.06 4.28 -2.74
C LEU A 72 -8.89 3.03 -3.00
N LEU A 73 -8.55 2.24 -4.02
CA LEU A 73 -9.20 0.98 -4.32
C LEU A 73 -9.17 0.03 -3.11
N TYR A 74 -7.98 -0.19 -2.53
CA TYR A 74 -7.83 -0.97 -1.30
C TYR A 74 -8.74 -0.46 -0.18
N SER A 75 -8.76 0.86 0.04
CA SER A 75 -9.55 1.44 1.12
C SER A 75 -11.04 1.19 0.90
N LEU A 76 -11.56 1.42 -0.31
CA LEU A 76 -12.97 1.21 -0.61
C LEU A 76 -13.37 -0.28 -0.50
N LEU A 77 -12.53 -1.20 -0.96
CA LEU A 77 -12.74 -2.65 -0.78
C LEU A 77 -12.80 -3.01 0.71
N ALA A 78 -11.82 -2.54 1.50
CA ALA A 78 -11.77 -2.81 2.93
C ALA A 78 -12.94 -2.18 3.73
N LEU A 79 -13.53 -1.09 3.22
CA LEU A 79 -14.72 -0.46 3.79
C LEU A 79 -16.02 -1.25 3.52
N GLY A 80 -15.98 -2.34 2.74
CA GLY A 80 -17.15 -3.18 2.46
C GLY A 80 -17.93 -2.83 1.19
N LEU A 81 -17.26 -2.25 0.19
CA LEU A 81 -17.88 -1.84 -1.08
C LEU A 81 -17.56 -2.79 -2.24
N GLU A 82 -17.14 -4.02 -1.95
CA GLU A 82 -16.63 -4.99 -2.93
C GLU A 82 -17.60 -5.31 -4.08
N ASN A 83 -18.90 -5.14 -3.89
CA ASN A 83 -19.92 -5.44 -4.91
C ASN A 83 -20.20 -4.25 -5.86
N ASP A 84 -19.62 -3.07 -5.64
CA ASP A 84 -19.86 -1.92 -6.52
C ASP A 84 -19.07 -2.07 -7.84
N PRO A 85 -19.74 -2.00 -9.00
CA PRO A 85 -19.09 -2.23 -10.30
C PRO A 85 -17.96 -1.24 -10.62
N ARG A 86 -17.95 -0.07 -9.98
CA ARG A 86 -16.86 0.90 -10.13
C ARG A 86 -15.55 0.37 -9.55
N LEU A 87 -15.61 -0.42 -8.48
CA LEU A 87 -14.42 -1.03 -7.88
C LEU A 87 -13.87 -2.17 -8.76
N HIS A 88 -14.75 -2.94 -9.42
CA HIS A 88 -14.32 -3.92 -10.42
C HIS A 88 -13.61 -3.25 -11.60
N SER A 89 -14.17 -2.17 -12.15
CA SER A 89 -13.52 -1.41 -13.21
C SER A 89 -12.15 -0.86 -12.79
N ALA A 90 -12.01 -0.37 -11.54
CA ALA A 90 -10.74 0.08 -11.00
C ALA A 90 -9.72 -1.07 -10.83
N ALA A 91 -10.18 -2.25 -10.39
CA ALA A 91 -9.35 -3.42 -10.24
C ALA A 91 -8.89 -3.97 -11.59
N ASP A 92 -9.77 -4.02 -12.58
CA ASP A 92 -9.45 -4.42 -13.95
C ASP A 92 -8.39 -3.48 -14.54
N HIS A 93 -8.59 -2.16 -14.44
CA HIS A 93 -7.60 -1.20 -14.88
C HIS A 93 -6.23 -1.44 -14.24
N LEU A 94 -6.20 -1.60 -12.92
CA LEU A 94 -4.98 -1.85 -12.18
C LEU A 94 -4.29 -3.16 -12.61
N ALA A 95 -5.06 -4.24 -12.82
CA ALA A 95 -4.54 -5.51 -13.31
C ALA A 95 -3.92 -5.39 -14.71
N HIS A 96 -4.50 -4.58 -15.60
CA HIS A 96 -3.97 -4.35 -16.95
C HIS A 96 -2.69 -3.50 -16.99
N LEU A 97 -2.38 -2.74 -15.95
CA LEU A 97 -1.14 -1.95 -15.86
C LEU A 97 0.12 -2.78 -15.52
N VAL A 98 -0.03 -4.08 -15.24
CA VAL A 98 1.09 -4.93 -14.84
C VAL A 98 2.00 -5.26 -16.03
N HIS A 99 3.31 -5.37 -15.77
CA HIS A 99 4.28 -5.93 -16.71
C HIS A 99 4.86 -7.23 -16.15
N GLU A 100 5.63 -7.96 -16.96
CA GLU A 100 6.32 -9.19 -16.51
C GLU A 100 7.17 -8.97 -15.24
N ASN A 101 7.76 -7.78 -15.09
CA ASN A 101 8.56 -7.41 -13.92
C ASN A 101 7.77 -6.70 -12.82
N GLY A 102 6.44 -6.71 -12.87
CA GLY A 102 5.54 -6.06 -11.92
C GLY A 102 5.07 -4.67 -12.36
N TRP A 103 4.41 -3.96 -11.45
CA TRP A 103 3.92 -2.61 -11.71
C TRP A 103 5.06 -1.59 -11.78
N ARG A 104 4.98 -0.71 -12.77
CA ARG A 104 5.92 0.41 -12.94
C ARG A 104 5.33 1.69 -12.34
N CYS A 105 6.11 2.77 -12.37
CA CYS A 105 5.53 4.07 -12.13
C CYS A 105 4.64 4.43 -13.33
N ALA A 106 3.33 4.54 -13.10
CA ALA A 106 2.35 4.92 -14.10
C ALA A 106 1.43 6.00 -13.54
N ALA A 107 0.85 6.79 -14.42
CA ALA A 107 -0.06 7.87 -14.10
C ALA A 107 -1.02 8.11 -15.26
N ALA A 108 -2.06 8.88 -14.99
CA ALA A 108 -3.06 9.23 -15.98
C ALA A 108 -2.44 9.93 -17.22
N PRO A 109 -2.93 9.67 -18.45
CA PRO A 109 -2.40 10.27 -19.68
C PRO A 109 -2.38 11.80 -19.66
N GLU A 110 -3.33 12.44 -18.97
CA GLU A 110 -3.43 13.90 -18.83
C GLU A 110 -2.26 14.51 -18.06
N LEU A 111 -1.51 13.72 -17.26
CA LEU A 111 -0.28 14.17 -16.62
C LEU A 111 0.93 14.18 -17.58
N GLY A 112 0.72 13.83 -18.85
CA GLY A 112 1.63 14.06 -19.95
C GLY A 112 3.02 13.47 -19.74
N ARG A 113 4.01 14.34 -19.48
CA ARG A 113 5.42 13.96 -19.32
C ARG A 113 5.81 13.61 -17.89
N PHE A 114 4.87 13.60 -16.95
CA PHE A 114 5.17 13.22 -15.57
C PHE A 114 5.82 11.84 -15.54
N LYS A 115 6.95 11.75 -14.83
CA LYS A 115 7.72 10.52 -14.71
C LYS A 115 8.33 10.45 -13.31
N GLY A 116 8.23 9.28 -12.70
CA GLY A 116 8.95 8.99 -11.47
C GLY A 116 10.48 9.06 -11.65
N PRO A 117 11.25 9.18 -10.56
CA PRO A 117 12.70 9.44 -10.60
C PRO A 117 13.59 8.29 -11.11
N GLY A 118 13.01 7.18 -11.59
CA GLY A 118 13.71 5.95 -12.00
C GLY A 118 13.72 5.72 -13.51
N ARG A 119 14.22 4.55 -13.95
CA ARG A 119 14.18 4.17 -15.37
C ARG A 119 12.76 3.73 -15.74
N ASN A 120 12.35 3.98 -16.98
CA ASN A 120 10.99 3.67 -17.44
C ASN A 120 10.66 2.18 -17.36
N GLU A 121 11.65 1.33 -17.65
CA GLU A 121 11.47 -0.12 -17.66
C GLU A 121 11.59 -0.78 -16.28
N ASP A 122 12.01 -0.03 -15.26
CA ASP A 122 12.11 -0.57 -13.91
C ASP A 122 10.72 -0.67 -13.28
N PRO A 123 10.47 -1.72 -12.47
CA PRO A 123 9.29 -1.72 -11.63
C PRO A 123 9.44 -0.70 -10.50
N CYS A 124 8.30 -0.27 -9.96
CA CYS A 124 8.22 0.63 -8.82
C CYS A 124 7.85 -0.17 -7.56
N PRO A 125 8.79 -0.38 -6.61
CA PRO A 125 8.54 -1.19 -5.42
C PRO A 125 7.28 -0.82 -4.64
N ILE A 126 7.05 0.48 -4.39
CA ILE A 126 5.86 0.90 -3.65
C ILE A 126 4.55 0.71 -4.43
N ALA A 127 4.57 0.87 -5.76
CA ALA A 127 3.39 0.65 -6.59
C ALA A 127 2.95 -0.82 -6.53
N ASN A 128 3.90 -1.75 -6.51
CA ASN A 128 3.59 -3.19 -6.38
C ASN A 128 3.03 -3.53 -5.01
N VAL A 129 3.56 -2.93 -3.93
CA VAL A 129 2.98 -3.10 -2.59
C VAL A 129 1.52 -2.65 -2.60
N TYR A 130 1.21 -1.46 -3.11
CA TYR A 130 -0.17 -0.98 -3.13
C TYR A 130 -1.08 -1.79 -4.06
N ALA A 131 -0.59 -2.17 -5.24
CA ALA A 131 -1.36 -2.95 -6.19
C ALA A 131 -1.71 -4.34 -5.64
N LEU A 132 -0.74 -5.03 -5.03
CA LEU A 132 -0.99 -6.30 -4.34
C LEU A 132 -2.05 -6.15 -3.27
N ARG A 133 -1.89 -5.16 -2.38
CA ARG A 133 -2.83 -4.96 -1.27
C ARG A 133 -4.26 -4.71 -1.74
N ALA A 134 -4.44 -4.03 -2.87
CA ALA A 134 -5.74 -3.81 -3.46
C ALA A 134 -6.31 -5.08 -4.11
N LEU A 135 -5.58 -5.70 -5.03
CA LEU A 135 -6.12 -6.80 -5.85
C LEU A 135 -6.36 -8.08 -5.04
N VAL A 136 -5.58 -8.35 -4.00
CA VAL A 136 -5.79 -9.52 -3.12
C VAL A 136 -7.07 -9.43 -2.27
N GLN A 137 -7.70 -8.25 -2.17
CA GLN A 137 -9.02 -8.14 -1.54
C GLN A 137 -10.14 -8.74 -2.41
N ILE A 138 -9.87 -8.97 -3.71
CA ILE A 138 -10.82 -9.57 -4.65
C ILE A 138 -10.43 -11.05 -4.81
N PRO A 139 -11.23 -12.00 -4.28
CA PRO A 139 -10.86 -13.42 -4.24
C PRO A 139 -10.44 -14.00 -5.59
N GLU A 140 -11.12 -13.59 -6.67
CA GLU A 140 -10.87 -14.06 -8.04
C GLU A 140 -9.51 -13.58 -8.58
N LEU A 141 -8.97 -12.48 -8.05
CA LEU A 141 -7.70 -11.91 -8.46
C LEU A 141 -6.54 -12.27 -7.53
N ALA A 142 -6.80 -12.83 -6.34
CA ALA A 142 -5.81 -13.05 -5.29
C ALA A 142 -4.63 -13.95 -5.71
N GLU A 143 -4.80 -14.82 -6.70
CA GLU A 143 -3.72 -15.63 -7.27
C GLU A 143 -3.51 -15.42 -8.78
N SER A 144 -4.08 -14.34 -9.32
CA SER A 144 -3.99 -14.01 -10.74
C SER A 144 -2.55 -13.72 -11.18
N PRO A 145 -2.23 -13.83 -12.49
CA PRO A 145 -0.91 -13.52 -13.01
C PRO A 145 -0.38 -12.12 -12.62
N PRO A 146 -1.19 -11.03 -12.62
CA PRO A 146 -0.76 -9.73 -12.12
C PRO A 146 -0.29 -9.76 -10.66
N VAL A 147 -1.04 -10.40 -9.76
CA VAL A 147 -0.68 -10.52 -8.35
C VAL A 147 0.60 -11.33 -8.17
N ARG A 148 0.77 -12.43 -8.91
CA ARG A 148 2.01 -13.22 -8.89
C ARG A 148 3.22 -12.42 -9.38
N ALA A 149 3.06 -11.62 -10.45
CA ALA A 149 4.13 -10.76 -10.95
C ALA A 149 4.56 -9.70 -9.93
N GLY A 150 3.60 -9.05 -9.26
CA GLY A 150 3.91 -8.07 -8.22
C GLY A 150 4.57 -8.68 -6.99
N ALA A 151 4.14 -9.87 -6.57
CA ALA A 151 4.74 -10.60 -5.46
C ALA A 151 6.18 -11.00 -5.80
N GLU A 152 6.42 -11.57 -6.98
CA GLU A 152 7.76 -11.94 -7.44
C GLU A 152 8.68 -10.73 -7.57
N MET A 153 8.17 -9.57 -8.00
CA MET A 153 8.98 -8.35 -8.03
C MET A 153 9.49 -7.97 -6.64
N LEU A 154 8.63 -8.01 -5.61
CA LEU A 154 9.02 -7.69 -4.23
C LEU A 154 10.01 -8.70 -3.66
N LEU A 155 9.78 -9.99 -3.90
CA LEU A 155 10.68 -11.07 -3.46
C LEU A 155 12.04 -10.97 -4.16
N GLY A 156 12.06 -10.72 -5.47
CA GLY A 156 13.28 -10.51 -6.24
C GLY A 156 14.02 -9.23 -5.84
N HIS A 157 13.32 -8.16 -5.45
CA HIS A 157 13.96 -6.96 -4.91
C HIS A 157 14.65 -7.27 -3.57
N TRP A 158 14.04 -8.08 -2.70
CA TRP A 158 14.67 -8.59 -1.48
C TRP A 158 15.91 -9.44 -1.76
N GLU A 159 15.82 -10.38 -2.71
CA GLU A 159 16.95 -11.24 -3.05
C GLU A 159 18.16 -10.45 -3.55
N ARG A 160 17.93 -9.49 -4.45
CA ARG A 160 18.98 -8.63 -5.05
C ARG A 160 19.30 -7.40 -4.20
N GLN A 161 18.98 -7.44 -2.91
CA GLN A 161 19.27 -6.34 -2.01
C GLN A 161 20.77 -6.01 -2.01
N GLY A 162 21.10 -4.72 -2.12
CA GLY A 162 22.49 -4.25 -2.17
C GLY A 162 23.08 -4.11 -3.57
N GLU A 163 22.51 -4.76 -4.59
CA GLU A 163 22.98 -4.61 -5.98
C GLU A 163 22.57 -3.26 -6.57
N ARG A 164 21.30 -2.86 -6.36
CA ARG A 164 20.72 -1.67 -6.97
C ARG A 164 19.54 -1.13 -6.16
N LYS A 165 19.36 0.19 -6.18
CA LYS A 165 18.12 0.84 -5.74
C LYS A 165 17.18 1.00 -6.94
N LEU A 166 15.95 0.50 -6.82
CA LEU A 166 14.89 0.71 -7.81
C LEU A 166 14.19 2.04 -7.51
N TYR A 167 14.26 3.00 -8.44
CA TYR A 167 13.88 4.40 -8.18
C TYR A 167 14.59 4.94 -6.94
N LEU A 168 13.86 5.27 -5.88
CA LEU A 168 14.37 5.74 -4.59
C LEU A 168 14.32 4.66 -3.50
N PHE A 169 13.89 3.44 -3.84
CA PHE A 169 13.60 2.38 -2.90
C PHE A 169 14.77 1.39 -2.84
N GLY A 170 15.47 1.39 -1.71
CA GLY A 170 16.54 0.43 -1.42
C GLY A 170 16.25 -0.34 -0.14
N ILE A 171 16.78 -1.56 -0.05
CA ILE A 171 16.62 -2.45 1.10
C ILE A 171 17.75 -2.22 2.10
N GLY A 172 17.69 -1.06 2.74
CA GLY A 172 18.69 -0.61 3.72
C GLY A 172 18.22 -0.73 5.18
N THR A 173 18.86 0.04 6.06
CA THR A 173 18.51 0.15 7.48
C THR A 173 17.13 0.78 7.68
N ASP A 174 16.79 1.82 6.93
CA ASP A 174 15.48 2.48 7.02
C ASP A 174 14.33 1.58 6.55
N PHE A 175 14.56 0.74 5.54
CA PHE A 175 13.57 -0.24 5.08
C PHE A 175 13.18 -1.20 6.20
N ARG A 176 14.14 -1.62 7.04
CA ARG A 176 13.93 -2.63 8.09
C ARG A 176 13.26 -2.09 9.36
N LYS A 177 13.06 -0.78 9.47
CA LYS A 177 12.41 -0.17 10.63
C LYS A 177 10.91 -0.45 10.61
N LEU A 178 10.36 -0.92 11.74
CA LEU A 178 8.92 -1.07 11.91
C LEU A 178 8.28 0.31 11.95
N LYS A 179 7.33 0.53 11.03
CA LYS A 179 6.67 1.82 10.86
C LYS A 179 5.25 1.62 10.34
N PHE A 180 4.31 2.28 11.01
CA PHE A 180 2.89 2.35 10.64
C PHE A 180 2.43 3.82 10.76
N PRO A 181 1.44 4.30 9.99
CA PRO A 181 0.64 3.58 8.97
C PRO A 181 1.38 3.12 7.71
N PHE A 182 0.73 2.28 6.91
CA PHE A 182 1.25 1.72 5.66
C PHE A 182 1.34 2.76 4.52
N VAL A 183 2.26 3.71 4.67
CA VAL A 183 2.40 4.89 3.77
C VAL A 183 3.65 4.83 2.89
N TRP A 184 4.72 4.17 3.34
CA TRP A 184 5.97 4.09 2.56
C TRP A 184 6.45 2.66 2.44
N TYR A 185 7.43 2.49 1.56
CA TYR A 185 8.13 1.23 1.33
C TYR A 185 9.05 0.90 2.52
N ASN A 186 8.55 0.05 3.41
CA ASN A 186 9.27 -0.50 4.55
C ASN A 186 8.87 -1.96 4.75
N ILE A 187 9.67 -2.70 5.52
CA ILE A 187 9.56 -4.15 5.64
C ILE A 187 8.20 -4.58 6.17
N LEU A 188 7.63 -3.86 7.15
CA LEU A 188 6.33 -4.23 7.72
C LEU A 188 5.22 -4.10 6.66
N HIS A 189 5.29 -3.08 5.81
CA HIS A 189 4.32 -2.88 4.73
C HIS A 189 4.46 -3.94 3.62
N VAL A 190 5.70 -4.28 3.24
CA VAL A 190 5.97 -5.32 2.23
C VAL A 190 5.52 -6.69 2.74
N VAL A 191 5.87 -7.05 3.97
CA VAL A 191 5.50 -8.34 4.55
C VAL A 191 4.00 -8.42 4.82
N GLU A 192 3.34 -7.34 5.25
CA GLU A 192 1.88 -7.31 5.35
C GLU A 192 1.25 -7.63 3.99
N ALA A 193 1.67 -6.96 2.91
CA ALA A 193 1.15 -7.20 1.57
C ALA A 193 1.38 -8.66 1.13
N LEU A 194 2.62 -9.14 1.18
CA LEU A 194 2.97 -10.50 0.77
C LEU A 194 2.27 -11.57 1.61
N SER A 195 2.09 -11.35 2.92
CA SER A 195 1.44 -12.33 3.80
C SER A 195 -0.01 -12.65 3.43
N THR A 196 -0.67 -11.79 2.64
CA THR A 196 -2.03 -12.04 2.13
C THR A 196 -2.08 -13.01 0.95
N CYS A 197 -0.94 -13.38 0.38
CA CYS A 197 -0.81 -14.29 -0.75
C CYS A 197 -0.36 -15.69 -0.26
N PRO A 198 -1.23 -16.70 -0.14
CA PRO A 198 -0.84 -18.02 0.39
C PRO A 198 0.35 -18.67 -0.34
N PHE A 199 0.43 -18.46 -1.65
CA PHE A 199 1.50 -19.01 -2.48
C PHE A 199 2.92 -18.50 -2.15
N VAL A 200 3.09 -17.45 -1.33
CA VAL A 200 4.42 -16.97 -0.92
C VAL A 200 4.85 -17.49 0.46
N HIS A 201 3.97 -18.16 1.21
CA HIS A 201 4.22 -18.49 2.62
C HIS A 201 5.38 -19.46 2.83
N ALA A 202 5.68 -20.30 1.83
CA ALA A 202 6.83 -21.20 1.83
C ALA A 202 8.09 -20.60 1.16
N ASP A 203 8.02 -19.40 0.58
CA ASP A 203 9.15 -18.79 -0.11
C ASP A 203 10.22 -18.34 0.90
N ARG A 204 11.47 -18.79 0.70
CA ARG A 204 12.60 -18.47 1.58
C ARG A 204 12.81 -16.95 1.72
N ARG A 205 12.69 -16.18 0.64
CA ARG A 205 12.89 -14.72 0.62
C ARG A 205 11.84 -14.02 1.47
N PHE A 206 10.60 -14.51 1.41
CA PHE A 206 9.51 -14.02 2.27
C PHE A 206 9.78 -14.34 3.75
N LEU A 207 10.12 -15.60 4.06
CA LEU A 207 10.40 -16.04 5.43
C LEU A 207 11.58 -15.30 6.06
N GLU A 208 12.59 -14.92 5.27
CA GLU A 208 13.68 -14.06 5.73
C GLU A 208 13.20 -12.66 6.14
N MET A 209 12.32 -12.03 5.35
CA MET A 209 11.74 -10.74 5.70
C MET A 209 10.88 -10.83 6.97
N VAL A 210 10.09 -11.91 7.10
CA VAL A 210 9.33 -12.19 8.33
C VAL A 210 10.27 -12.31 9.52
N ARG A 211 11.38 -13.05 9.38
CA ARG A 211 12.37 -13.20 10.44
C ARG A 211 12.98 -11.86 10.87
N VAL A 212 13.31 -10.98 9.92
CA VAL A 212 13.82 -9.63 10.24
C VAL A 212 12.81 -8.79 11.03
N ILE A 213 11.52 -9.03 10.85
CA ILE A 213 10.48 -8.43 11.70
C ILE A 213 10.45 -9.12 13.06
N THR A 214 10.38 -10.45 13.11
CA THR A 214 10.18 -11.19 14.37
C THR A 214 11.38 -11.07 15.32
N ASP A 215 12.59 -10.92 14.79
CA ASP A 215 13.82 -10.70 15.57
C ASP A 215 13.83 -9.33 16.29
N GLN A 216 12.85 -8.44 16.00
CA GLN A 216 12.69 -7.14 16.67
C GLN A 216 11.74 -7.19 17.88
N ALA A 217 11.21 -8.35 18.24
CA ALA A 217 10.34 -8.49 19.41
C ALA A 217 11.12 -8.28 20.72
N ASP A 218 10.43 -7.76 21.74
CA ASP A 218 10.94 -7.82 23.11
C ASP A 218 10.82 -9.23 23.72
N ASP A 219 11.27 -9.37 24.98
CA ASP A 219 11.21 -10.60 25.76
C ASP A 219 9.80 -11.18 25.94
N LYS A 220 8.76 -10.36 25.70
CA LYS A 220 7.35 -10.73 25.79
C LYS A 220 6.68 -10.88 24.43
N GLY A 221 7.44 -10.86 23.33
CA GLY A 221 6.89 -11.00 21.98
C GLY A 221 6.18 -9.74 21.47
N ARG A 222 6.48 -8.56 22.02
CA ARG A 222 5.83 -7.29 21.65
C ARG A 222 6.74 -6.43 20.78
N TYR A 223 6.12 -5.56 19.99
CA TYR A 223 6.83 -4.77 18.97
C TYR A 223 6.69 -3.27 19.22
N MET A 224 7.77 -2.54 18.98
CA MET A 224 7.86 -1.09 19.13
C MET A 224 8.16 -0.43 17.77
N ALA A 225 7.71 0.80 17.57
CA ALA A 225 8.02 1.51 16.34
C ALA A 225 9.50 1.89 16.30
N SER A 226 10.25 1.44 15.29
CA SER A 226 11.64 1.87 15.09
C SER A 226 11.71 3.21 14.33
N SER A 227 10.61 3.60 13.68
CA SER A 227 10.40 4.88 13.01
C SER A 227 8.93 5.29 13.10
N MET A 228 8.65 6.59 12.96
CA MET A 228 7.28 7.10 13.02
C MET A 228 7.07 8.27 12.05
N TYR A 229 5.84 8.44 11.58
CA TYR A 229 5.43 9.65 10.88
C TYR A 229 5.05 10.71 11.90
N ARG A 230 5.66 11.90 11.83
CA ARG A 230 5.41 12.98 12.82
C ARG A 230 3.94 13.39 12.92
N ALA A 231 3.20 13.29 11.81
CA ALA A 231 1.77 13.58 11.77
C ALA A 231 0.91 12.68 12.68
N TRP A 232 1.45 11.54 13.10
CA TRP A 232 0.78 10.54 13.94
C TRP A 232 1.38 10.46 15.36
N LYS A 233 2.25 11.41 15.74
CA LYS A 233 2.84 11.43 17.08
C LYS A 233 1.74 11.43 18.15
N GLY A 234 1.87 10.57 19.15
CA GLY A 234 0.91 10.41 20.25
C GLY A 234 0.02 9.17 20.11
N TRP A 235 -0.03 8.55 18.93
CA TRP A 235 -0.67 7.25 18.75
C TRP A 235 0.27 6.11 19.19
N SER A 236 -0.30 5.00 19.67
CA SER A 236 0.49 3.87 20.19
C SER A 236 1.43 3.25 19.15
N PHE A 237 1.07 3.24 17.87
CA PHE A 237 1.91 2.75 16.75
C PHE A 237 2.95 3.77 16.27
N ALA A 238 2.92 4.98 16.80
CA ALA A 238 3.86 6.04 16.54
C ALA A 238 4.62 6.43 17.83
N ASP A 239 4.85 5.45 18.70
CA ASP A 239 5.72 5.54 19.87
C ASP A 239 6.97 4.69 19.65
N LYS A 240 8.14 5.32 19.78
CA LYS A 240 9.45 4.70 19.61
C LYS A 240 10.13 4.35 20.93
N LYS A 241 9.41 4.49 22.06
CA LYS A 241 9.91 4.23 23.41
C LYS A 241 9.18 3.09 24.10
N ASN A 242 7.92 2.84 23.74
CA ASN A 242 7.09 1.81 24.36
C ASN A 242 6.57 0.82 23.31
N PRO A 243 6.41 -0.46 23.67
CA PRO A 243 5.74 -1.44 22.81
C PRO A 243 4.33 -0.98 22.42
N SER A 244 3.98 -1.19 21.15
CA SER A 244 2.70 -0.83 20.57
C SER A 244 1.79 -2.05 20.50
N PRO A 245 0.58 -2.01 21.10
CA PRO A 245 -0.42 -3.05 20.90
C PRO A 245 -0.77 -3.25 19.42
N TRP A 246 -0.85 -2.15 18.65
CA TRP A 246 -1.21 -2.21 17.24
C TRP A 246 -0.11 -2.83 16.37
N LEU A 247 1.16 -2.43 16.54
CA LEU A 247 2.25 -3.10 15.81
C LEU A 247 2.36 -4.57 16.20
N THR A 248 2.15 -4.89 17.48
CA THR A 248 2.15 -6.29 17.94
C THR A 248 1.05 -7.08 17.28
N PHE A 249 -0.17 -6.53 17.21
CA PHE A 249 -1.29 -7.14 16.49
C PHE A 249 -0.95 -7.39 15.02
N LEU A 250 -0.37 -6.40 14.31
CA LEU A 250 -0.02 -6.55 12.89
C LEU A 250 0.97 -7.70 12.66
N VAL A 251 2.02 -7.81 13.49
CA VAL A 251 3.01 -8.89 13.35
C VAL A 251 2.40 -10.25 13.70
N LEU A 252 1.61 -10.35 14.77
CA LEU A 252 0.92 -11.60 15.12
C LEU A 252 -0.08 -12.03 14.04
N ARG A 253 -0.76 -11.08 13.39
CA ARG A 253 -1.66 -11.34 12.25
C ARG A 253 -0.90 -11.92 11.07
N ILE A 254 0.27 -11.37 10.74
CA ILE A 254 1.16 -11.92 9.70
C ILE A 254 1.56 -13.35 10.06
N GLN A 255 2.04 -13.59 11.29
CA GLN A 255 2.45 -14.93 11.72
C GLN A 255 1.29 -15.93 11.66
N LYS A 256 0.08 -15.51 12.06
CA LYS A 256 -1.12 -16.36 11.99
C LYS A 256 -1.43 -16.78 10.55
N ARG A 257 -1.27 -15.91 9.55
CA ARG A 257 -1.51 -16.27 8.14
C ARG A 257 -0.54 -17.33 7.62
N ILE A 258 0.71 -17.31 8.08
CA ILE A 258 1.78 -18.22 7.64
C ILE A 258 1.64 -19.62 8.26
N GLN A 259 1.03 -19.70 9.45
CA GLN A 259 0.82 -20.96 10.17
C GLN A 259 -0.42 -21.75 9.69
N GLN A 260 -1.22 -21.15 8.81
CA GLN A 260 -2.44 -21.74 8.24
C GLN A 260 -2.12 -22.44 6.91
#